data_AF-A0A7S1J232-F1
#
_entry.id   AF-A0A7S1J232-F1
#
_cell.length_a   1.000
_cell.length_b   1.000
_cell.length_c   1.000
_cell.angle_alpha   90.00
_cell.angle_beta   90.00
_cell.angle_gamma   90.00
#
_symmetry.space_group_name_H-M   'P 1'
#
loop_
_entity.id
_entity.type
_entity.pdbx_description
1 polymer ?
#
loop_
_entity_poly.entity_id
_entity_poly.type
_entity_poly.pdbx_seq_one_letter_code
_entity_poly.pdbx_strand_id
1 'polypeptide(L)'
;LDLSIFAMPYKRWVTWYTPGKKGPSDRHQAEVMPQLAEQAVFDYILGNDDRRTNKNCYVAGGCKYQCRRPGEDTLSHLGPPTLLYIDQGKAFYMSGDPPNPLSEPNNTFCMFPRRIHSVCARLSSNTTTGKVSSKAPAHLRTTLFHRLKDTTPKYIYSLVGDSHVKYTQRRLEQFLQHVAMCVQRYSERRVFVWPH
;
A
#
# COMPACT_ATOMS: atom_id res chain seq x y z
N LEU A 1 -13.56 16.11 -11.54
CA LEU A 1 -12.43 15.32 -11.02
C LEU A 1 -11.87 14.54 -12.20
N ASP A 2 -10.59 14.67 -12.51
CA ASP A 2 -9.97 13.90 -13.61
C ASP A 2 -9.58 12.50 -13.09
N LEU A 3 -10.38 11.49 -13.43
CA LEU A 3 -10.17 10.10 -13.04
C LEU A 3 -9.21 9.35 -13.99
N SER A 4 -8.62 10.03 -14.98
CA SER A 4 -7.71 9.41 -15.95
C SER A 4 -6.48 8.75 -15.31
N ILE A 5 -6.11 9.16 -14.09
CA ILE A 5 -5.06 8.51 -13.30
C ILE A 5 -5.30 7.00 -13.10
N PHE A 6 -6.57 6.59 -12.96
CA PHE A 6 -6.99 5.19 -12.81
C PHE A 6 -7.15 4.45 -14.13
N ALA A 7 -6.85 5.08 -15.27
CA ALA A 7 -6.85 4.45 -16.58
C ALA A 7 -5.46 4.46 -17.23
N MET A 8 -4.44 4.98 -16.53
CA MET A 8 -3.13 5.16 -17.12
C MET A 8 -2.36 3.86 -17.33
N PRO A 9 -1.51 3.81 -18.38
CA PRO A 9 -0.57 2.72 -18.56
C PRO A 9 0.33 2.56 -17.35
N TYR A 10 0.46 1.32 -16.90
CA TYR A 10 1.26 0.92 -15.75
C TYR A 10 2.67 1.55 -15.72
N LYS A 11 3.40 1.52 -16.86
CA LYS A 11 4.76 2.11 -16.94
C LYS A 11 4.77 3.61 -16.63
N ARG A 12 3.79 4.36 -17.13
CA ARG A 12 3.68 5.81 -16.88
C ARG A 12 3.37 6.07 -15.41
N TRP A 13 2.50 5.26 -14.82
CA TRP A 13 2.16 5.36 -13.40
C TRP A 13 3.39 5.10 -12.51
N VAL A 14 4.16 4.03 -12.76
CA VAL A 14 5.36 3.70 -11.96
C VAL A 14 6.39 4.84 -12.00
N THR A 15 6.60 5.47 -13.16
CA THR A 15 7.58 6.55 -13.29
C THR A 15 7.28 7.78 -12.41
N TRP A 16 6.03 8.01 -12.02
CA TRP A 16 5.69 9.11 -11.12
C TRP A 16 6.17 8.89 -9.68
N TYR A 17 6.40 7.64 -9.29
CA TYR A 17 6.92 7.28 -7.98
C TYR A 17 8.44 7.17 -7.96
N THR A 18 9.12 7.64 -9.03
CA THR A 18 10.57 7.71 -9.08
C THR A 18 11.04 9.10 -8.66
N PRO A 19 11.84 9.23 -7.58
CA PRO A 19 12.35 10.52 -7.17
C PRO A 19 13.09 11.26 -8.29
N GLY A 20 12.73 12.52 -8.50
CA GLY A 20 13.31 13.39 -9.54
C GLY A 20 12.69 13.25 -10.93
N LYS A 21 11.73 12.34 -11.13
CA LYS A 21 10.90 12.32 -12.34
C LYS A 21 9.71 13.28 -12.19
N LYS A 22 9.22 13.78 -13.32
CA LYS A 22 8.06 14.67 -13.36
C LYS A 22 6.81 13.86 -13.02
N GLY A 23 6.20 14.18 -11.88
CA GLY A 23 4.92 13.63 -11.45
C GLY A 23 3.72 14.16 -12.26
N PRO A 24 2.49 13.90 -11.81
CA PRO A 24 1.28 14.46 -12.43
C PRO A 24 1.32 15.99 -12.41
N SER A 25 0.87 16.61 -13.50
CA SER A 25 0.67 18.07 -13.58
C SER A 25 -0.65 18.52 -12.97
N ASP A 26 -1.64 17.62 -12.91
CA ASP A 26 -2.92 17.90 -12.27
C ASP A 26 -2.81 17.72 -10.75
N ARG A 27 -3.33 18.71 -10.02
CA ARG A 27 -3.26 18.74 -8.55
C ARG A 27 -4.06 17.59 -7.92
N HIS A 28 -5.22 17.24 -8.45
CA HIS A 28 -6.05 16.16 -7.89
C HIS A 28 -5.36 14.81 -8.09
N GLN A 29 -4.73 14.61 -9.25
CA GLN A 29 -3.90 13.43 -9.50
C GLN A 29 -2.76 13.31 -8.47
N ALA A 30 -2.09 14.43 -8.15
CA ALA A 30 -1.03 14.47 -7.14
C ALA A 30 -1.54 14.13 -5.72
N GLU A 31 -2.76 14.55 -5.38
CA GLU A 31 -3.39 14.29 -4.07
C GLU A 31 -3.76 12.80 -3.86
N VAL A 32 -3.97 12.04 -4.95
CA VAL A 32 -4.33 10.61 -4.88
C VAL A 32 -3.11 9.68 -4.86
N MET A 33 -1.95 10.14 -5.36
CA MET A 33 -0.72 9.37 -5.39
C MET A 33 -0.34 8.66 -4.07
N PRO A 34 -0.39 9.27 -2.88
CA PRO A 34 -0.04 8.56 -1.64
C PRO A 34 -0.93 7.32 -1.44
N GLN A 35 -2.23 7.44 -1.66
CA GLN A 35 -3.18 6.34 -1.48
C GLN A 35 -2.92 5.22 -2.50
N LEU A 36 -2.60 5.59 -3.75
CA LEU A 36 -2.23 4.64 -4.80
C LEU A 36 -0.94 3.88 -4.47
N ALA A 37 0.05 4.55 -3.84
CA ALA A 37 1.24 3.87 -3.33
C ALA A 37 0.91 2.92 -2.17
N GLU A 38 0.07 3.33 -1.22
CA GLU A 38 -0.36 2.44 -0.13
C GLU A 38 -1.11 1.22 -0.66
N GLN A 39 -1.98 1.41 -1.65
CA GLN A 39 -2.68 0.30 -2.30
C GLN A 39 -1.69 -0.67 -2.96
N ALA A 40 -0.71 -0.17 -3.72
CA ALA A 40 0.30 -1.03 -4.35
C ALA A 40 1.11 -1.83 -3.32
N VAL A 41 1.49 -1.21 -2.19
CA VAL A 41 2.17 -1.90 -1.08
C VAL A 41 1.25 -2.94 -0.44
N PHE A 42 -0.01 -2.59 -0.20
CA PHE A 42 -0.99 -3.48 0.41
C PHE A 42 -1.23 -4.73 -0.45
N ASP A 43 -1.52 -4.54 -1.74
CA ASP A 43 -1.74 -5.65 -2.68
C ASP A 43 -0.49 -6.52 -2.83
N TYR A 44 0.70 -5.91 -2.85
CA TYR A 44 1.97 -6.64 -2.87
C TYR A 44 2.09 -7.55 -1.64
N ILE A 45 1.91 -7.00 -0.44
CA ILE A 45 2.01 -7.76 0.82
C ILE A 45 1.00 -8.91 0.83
N LEU A 46 -0.26 -8.65 0.48
CA LEU A 46 -1.29 -9.69 0.45
C LEU A 46 -1.13 -10.71 -0.69
N GLY A 47 -0.35 -10.39 -1.72
CA GLY A 47 -0.24 -11.23 -2.91
C GLY A 47 -1.46 -11.16 -3.81
N ASN A 48 -2.14 -10.01 -3.86
CA ASN A 48 -3.26 -9.80 -4.78
C ASN A 48 -2.73 -9.47 -6.18
N ASP A 49 -3.01 -10.32 -7.16
CA ASP A 49 -2.59 -10.16 -8.55
C ASP A 49 -3.70 -9.68 -9.48
N ASP A 50 -4.92 -9.51 -8.97
CA ASP A 50 -6.05 -9.06 -9.78
C ASP A 50 -6.17 -7.55 -9.90
N ARG A 51 -5.37 -6.81 -9.13
CA ARG A 51 -5.40 -5.36 -9.07
C ARG A 51 -4.20 -4.78 -9.81
N ARG A 52 -4.49 -3.91 -10.77
CA ARG A 52 -3.50 -3.15 -11.54
C ARG A 52 -3.87 -1.67 -11.50
N THR A 53 -2.93 -0.79 -11.80
CA THR A 53 -3.14 0.67 -11.73
C THR A 53 -4.30 1.17 -12.59
N ASN A 54 -4.68 0.41 -13.63
CA ASN A 54 -5.80 0.67 -14.51
C ASN A 54 -6.97 -0.31 -14.39
N LYS A 55 -6.97 -1.18 -13.38
CA LYS A 55 -7.97 -2.23 -13.18
C LYS A 55 -8.35 -2.29 -11.71
N ASN A 56 -9.65 -2.32 -11.43
CA ASN A 56 -10.18 -2.52 -10.07
C ASN A 56 -9.74 -1.42 -9.07
N CYS A 57 -9.52 -0.18 -9.53
CA CYS A 57 -9.36 0.97 -8.63
C CYS A 57 -10.73 1.58 -8.38
N TYR A 58 -11.17 1.57 -7.12
CA TYR A 58 -12.47 2.08 -6.70
C TYR A 58 -12.27 3.28 -5.80
N VAL A 59 -13.05 4.34 -6.00
CA VAL A 59 -12.95 5.58 -5.24
C VAL A 59 -14.30 6.03 -4.71
N ALA A 60 -14.27 6.67 -3.53
CA ALA A 60 -15.38 7.43 -2.98
C ALA A 60 -15.00 8.92 -2.90
N GLY A 61 -15.99 9.80 -2.96
CA GLY A 61 -15.81 11.25 -2.86
C GLY A 61 -15.17 11.91 -4.08
N GLY A 62 -14.44 12.99 -3.86
CA GLY A 62 -13.80 13.75 -4.94
C GLY A 62 -14.61 14.96 -5.44
N CYS A 63 -15.54 15.49 -4.65
CA CYS A 63 -16.32 16.65 -5.08
C CYS A 63 -15.61 17.96 -4.73
N LYS A 64 -15.70 18.94 -5.64
CA LYS A 64 -15.03 20.25 -5.49
C LYS A 64 -15.88 21.32 -4.79
N TYR A 65 -17.21 21.28 -4.93
CA TYR A 65 -18.08 22.36 -4.47
C TYR A 65 -19.32 21.89 -3.68
N GLN A 66 -20.05 20.89 -4.18
CA GLN A 66 -21.21 20.28 -3.50
C GLN A 66 -21.23 18.77 -3.73
N CYS A 67 -21.39 17.99 -2.65
CA CYS A 67 -21.43 16.52 -2.67
C CYS A 67 -22.83 15.93 -2.69
N ARG A 68 -23.86 16.77 -2.57
CA ARG A 68 -25.24 16.30 -2.44
C ARG A 68 -25.93 16.30 -3.79
N ARG A 69 -26.15 15.10 -4.33
CA ARG A 69 -27.33 14.84 -5.15
C ARG A 69 -28.47 14.47 -4.21
N PRO A 70 -29.70 15.00 -4.39
CA PRO A 70 -30.84 14.57 -3.58
C PRO A 70 -31.03 13.05 -3.72
N GLY A 71 -30.94 12.31 -2.61
CA GLY A 71 -31.16 10.85 -2.56
C GLY A 71 -29.92 9.94 -2.59
N GLU A 72 -28.69 10.47 -2.68
CA GLU A 72 -27.45 9.68 -2.69
C GLU A 72 -26.53 10.07 -1.53
N ASP A 73 -26.72 9.46 -0.35
CA ASP A 73 -26.18 10.00 0.91
C ASP A 73 -24.94 9.31 1.50
N THR A 74 -24.22 8.42 0.79
CA THR A 74 -23.18 7.61 1.49
C THR A 74 -21.78 7.58 0.88
N LEU A 75 -21.58 7.91 -0.39
CA LEU A 75 -20.25 7.77 -1.04
C LEU A 75 -19.64 9.09 -1.54
N SER A 76 -20.38 10.21 -1.48
CA SER A 76 -19.92 11.51 -1.96
C SER A 76 -19.47 12.39 -0.78
N HIS A 77 -18.19 12.77 -0.75
CA HIS A 77 -17.64 13.69 0.25
C HIS A 77 -16.74 14.75 -0.39
N LEU A 78 -16.61 15.91 0.28
CA LEU A 78 -15.79 17.02 -0.19
C LEU A 78 -14.31 16.65 -0.05
N GLY A 79 -13.48 17.22 -0.93
CA GLY A 79 -12.04 17.01 -0.92
C GLY A 79 -11.57 15.93 -1.92
N PRO A 80 -10.29 15.51 -1.83
CA PRO A 80 -9.74 14.50 -2.74
C PRO A 80 -10.47 13.16 -2.58
N PRO A 81 -10.54 12.35 -3.64
CA PRO A 81 -11.19 11.04 -3.56
C PRO A 81 -10.40 10.11 -2.62
N THR A 82 -11.12 9.20 -1.98
CA THR A 82 -10.57 8.14 -1.12
C THR A 82 -10.58 6.80 -1.87
N LEU A 83 -9.48 6.07 -1.87
CA LEU A 83 -9.42 4.72 -2.44
C LEU A 83 -10.13 3.71 -1.54
N LEU A 84 -10.94 2.87 -2.18
CA LEU A 84 -11.62 1.74 -1.55
C LEU A 84 -10.87 0.44 -1.84
N TYR A 85 -10.48 -0.24 -0.76
CA TYR A 85 -9.72 -1.49 -0.77
C TYR A 85 -10.66 -2.69 -0.90
N ILE A 86 -11.47 -2.73 -1.96
CA ILE A 86 -12.41 -3.83 -2.24
C ILE A 86 -11.78 -4.87 -3.17
N ASP A 87 -12.56 -5.84 -3.67
CA ASP A 87 -12.10 -6.80 -4.70
C ASP A 87 -10.76 -7.48 -4.37
N GLN A 88 -10.69 -8.02 -3.16
CA GLN A 88 -9.51 -8.73 -2.62
C GLN A 88 -9.65 -10.25 -2.79
N GLY A 89 -10.50 -10.68 -3.74
CA GLY A 89 -10.82 -12.09 -3.96
C GLY A 89 -9.63 -12.94 -4.41
N LYS A 90 -8.51 -12.33 -4.80
CA LYS A 90 -7.25 -13.02 -5.10
C LYS A 90 -6.12 -12.78 -4.08
N ALA A 91 -6.41 -12.10 -2.98
CA ALA A 91 -5.47 -11.99 -1.88
C ALA A 91 -5.17 -13.36 -1.27
N PHE A 92 -3.92 -13.59 -0.86
CA PHE A 92 -3.43 -14.85 -0.30
C PHE A 92 -3.44 -16.06 -1.24
N TYR A 93 -3.77 -15.97 -2.53
CA TYR A 93 -3.84 -17.16 -3.41
C TYR A 93 -2.47 -17.71 -3.81
N MET A 94 -1.44 -16.87 -3.85
CA MET A 94 -0.14 -17.24 -4.40
C MET A 94 0.98 -17.29 -3.37
N SER A 95 1.99 -18.10 -3.69
CA SER A 95 3.26 -18.25 -2.93
C SER A 95 4.39 -17.38 -3.47
N GLY A 96 4.34 -17.03 -4.76
CA GLY A 96 5.28 -16.12 -5.42
C GLY A 96 4.97 -14.65 -5.15
N ASP A 97 5.72 -13.76 -5.79
CA ASP A 97 5.48 -12.32 -5.69
C ASP A 97 4.44 -11.90 -6.75
N PRO A 98 3.41 -11.11 -6.40
CA PRO A 98 2.36 -10.75 -7.35
C PRO A 98 2.90 -9.83 -8.44
N PRO A 99 2.29 -9.77 -9.64
CA PRO A 99 2.60 -8.77 -10.65
C PRO A 99 2.27 -7.37 -10.13
N ASN A 100 3.28 -6.72 -9.57
CA ASN A 100 3.19 -5.46 -8.83
C ASN A 100 4.49 -4.66 -9.05
N PRO A 101 4.46 -3.32 -8.97
CA PRO A 101 5.65 -2.48 -9.10
C PRO A 101 6.81 -2.90 -8.20
N LEU A 102 6.51 -3.42 -7.01
CA LEU A 102 7.52 -3.87 -6.05
C LEU A 102 8.18 -5.20 -6.42
N SER A 103 7.56 -5.99 -7.29
CA SER A 103 8.07 -7.29 -7.75
C SER A 103 8.94 -7.19 -9.01
N GLU A 104 8.96 -6.02 -9.67
CA GLU A 104 9.69 -5.88 -10.93
C GLU A 104 11.21 -5.77 -10.71
N PRO A 105 12.00 -6.55 -11.48
CA PRO A 105 13.44 -6.37 -11.49
C PRO A 105 13.77 -4.98 -12.04
N ASN A 106 14.61 -4.23 -11.33
CA ASN A 106 14.97 -2.83 -11.63
C ASN A 106 13.83 -1.81 -11.52
N ASN A 107 12.80 -2.09 -10.70
CA ASN A 107 11.74 -1.10 -10.48
C ASN A 107 12.32 0.22 -9.91
N THR A 108 11.69 1.32 -10.28
CA THR A 108 12.06 2.68 -9.86
C THR A 108 11.01 3.28 -8.91
N PHE A 109 10.15 2.42 -8.35
CA PHE A 109 9.08 2.80 -7.45
C PHE A 109 9.65 3.06 -6.06
N CYS A 110 9.96 4.32 -5.76
CA CYS A 110 10.73 4.69 -4.56
C CYS A 110 10.12 5.89 -3.81
N MET A 111 8.84 6.17 -3.99
CA MET A 111 8.11 7.21 -3.25
C MET A 111 6.97 6.56 -2.48
N PHE A 112 6.97 6.72 -1.17
CA PHE A 112 6.02 6.07 -0.26
C PHE A 112 5.52 7.06 0.80
N PRO A 113 4.29 6.91 1.30
CA PRO A 113 3.88 7.55 2.54
C PRO A 113 4.73 7.02 3.71
N ARG A 114 5.12 7.90 4.62
CA ARG A 114 5.91 7.48 5.80
C ARG A 114 5.15 6.49 6.68
N ARG A 115 3.82 6.67 6.76
CA ARG A 115 2.92 5.87 7.58
C ARG A 115 2.98 4.38 7.25
N ILE A 116 2.86 4.00 5.97
CA ILE A 116 2.88 2.59 5.57
C ILE A 116 4.21 1.92 5.92
N HIS A 117 5.34 2.60 5.69
CA HIS A 117 6.65 2.12 6.12
C HIS A 117 6.73 1.90 7.64
N SER A 118 6.28 2.88 8.44
CA SER A 118 6.29 2.76 9.91
C SER A 118 5.41 1.61 10.41
N VAL A 119 4.26 1.36 9.79
CA VAL A 119 3.39 0.23 10.12
C VAL A 119 4.07 -1.09 9.77
N CYS A 120 4.62 -1.21 8.56
CA CYS A 120 5.33 -2.42 8.13
C CYS A 120 6.56 -2.70 9.02
N ALA A 121 7.36 -1.69 9.35
CA ALA A 121 8.54 -1.84 10.21
C ALA A 121 8.18 -2.36 11.61
N ARG A 122 7.03 -1.95 12.16
CA ARG A 122 6.52 -2.46 13.44
C ARG A 122 6.04 -3.91 13.39
N LEU A 123 5.63 -4.38 12.21
CA LEU A 123 5.11 -5.74 11.96
C LEU A 123 6.19 -6.66 11.37
N SER A 124 7.41 -6.17 11.20
CA SER A 124 8.56 -6.95 10.75
C SER A 124 9.05 -7.91 11.83
N SER A 125 9.70 -8.98 11.42
CA SER A 125 10.45 -9.89 12.30
C SER A 125 11.74 -9.25 12.82
N ASN A 126 12.22 -8.19 12.16
CA ASN A 126 13.49 -7.52 12.44
C ASN A 126 13.37 -6.33 13.40
N THR A 127 12.24 -6.17 14.13
CA THR A 127 12.09 -5.09 15.13
C THR A 127 13.06 -5.20 16.33
N THR A 128 14.07 -6.06 16.23
CA THR A 128 15.29 -6.09 17.05
C THR A 128 16.24 -4.90 16.81
N THR A 129 16.12 -4.13 15.73
CA THR A 129 16.99 -2.97 15.45
C THR A 129 16.32 -1.63 15.76
N GLY A 130 16.28 -1.27 17.04
CA GLY A 130 16.17 0.14 17.47
C GLY A 130 14.98 0.48 18.36
N LYS A 131 15.24 0.59 19.66
CA LYS A 131 14.45 1.37 20.64
C LYS A 131 12.95 1.03 20.79
N VAL A 132 12.51 -0.21 20.58
CA VAL A 132 11.32 -0.66 21.33
C VAL A 132 11.80 -0.99 22.73
N SER A 133 11.61 -0.07 23.68
CA SER A 133 11.85 -0.30 25.11
C SER A 133 11.33 -1.69 25.48
N SER A 134 12.10 -2.48 26.21
CA SER A 134 11.70 -3.78 26.79
C SER A 134 10.41 -3.73 27.61
N LYS A 135 9.86 -2.52 27.83
CA LYS A 135 8.57 -2.23 28.48
C LYS A 135 7.37 -2.12 27.53
N ALA A 136 7.52 -2.20 26.20
CA ALA A 136 6.37 -2.17 25.31
C ALA A 136 5.55 -3.48 25.45
N PRO A 137 4.21 -3.40 25.60
CA PRO A 137 3.35 -4.58 25.68
C PRO A 137 3.64 -5.59 24.56
N ALA A 138 3.61 -6.90 24.89
CA ALA A 138 3.91 -7.98 23.93
C ALA A 138 3.05 -7.92 22.66
N HIS A 139 1.81 -7.43 22.76
CA HIS A 139 0.91 -7.24 21.61
C HIS A 139 1.36 -6.15 20.62
N LEU A 140 2.33 -5.30 20.99
CA LEU A 140 2.97 -4.30 20.12
C LEU A 140 4.26 -4.81 19.46
N ARG A 141 4.69 -6.03 19.80
CA ARG A 141 5.92 -6.69 19.31
C ARG A 141 5.60 -7.96 18.53
N THR A 142 4.45 -7.97 17.86
CA THR A 142 4.00 -9.12 17.08
C THR A 142 4.32 -8.89 15.61
N THR A 143 4.85 -9.90 14.94
CA THR A 143 5.01 -9.90 13.49
C THR A 143 3.63 -9.86 12.81
N LEU A 144 3.57 -9.50 11.53
CA LEU A 144 2.33 -9.58 10.74
C LEU A 144 1.77 -11.01 10.75
N PHE A 145 2.62 -12.02 10.70
CA PHE A 145 2.20 -13.43 10.80
C PHE A 145 1.42 -13.70 12.09
N HIS A 146 2.01 -13.38 13.25
CA HIS A 146 1.36 -13.61 14.54
C HIS A 146 0.12 -12.72 14.70
N ARG A 147 0.16 -11.47 14.20
CA ARG A 147 -0.99 -10.58 14.24
C ARG A 147 -2.17 -11.18 13.49
N LEU A 148 -1.96 -11.64 12.25
CA LEU A 148 -3.01 -12.27 11.45
C LEU A 148 -3.51 -13.56 12.09
N LYS A 149 -2.61 -14.37 12.66
CA LYS A 149 -2.99 -15.60 13.38
C LYS A 149 -3.87 -15.35 14.60
N ASP A 150 -3.54 -14.32 15.38
CA ASP A 150 -4.21 -14.07 16.66
C ASP A 150 -5.51 -13.26 16.48
N THR A 151 -5.58 -12.38 15.49
CA THR A 151 -6.75 -11.50 15.30
C THR A 151 -7.76 -11.99 14.26
N THR A 152 -7.37 -12.91 13.38
CA THR A 152 -8.29 -13.43 12.35
C THR A 152 -9.19 -14.51 12.94
N PRO A 153 -10.51 -14.49 12.71
CA PRO A 153 -11.39 -15.56 13.15
C PRO A 153 -10.86 -16.93 12.69
N LYS A 154 -10.85 -17.92 13.58
CA LYS A 154 -10.22 -19.23 13.34
C LYS A 154 -10.66 -19.88 12.03
N TYR A 155 -11.94 -19.79 11.68
CA TYR A 155 -12.48 -20.37 10.44
C TYR A 155 -11.94 -19.65 9.18
N ILE A 156 -11.77 -18.33 9.21
CA ILE A 156 -11.14 -17.57 8.12
C ILE A 156 -9.65 -17.93 8.05
N TYR A 157 -8.97 -17.95 9.20
CA TYR A 157 -7.55 -18.27 9.24
C TYR A 157 -7.27 -19.69 8.72
N SER A 158 -8.14 -20.67 9.00
CA SER A 158 -8.00 -22.02 8.45
C SER A 158 -8.18 -22.10 6.93
N LEU A 159 -8.96 -21.19 6.33
CA LEU A 159 -9.10 -21.11 4.86
C LEU A 159 -7.84 -20.52 4.22
N VAL A 160 -7.21 -19.54 4.86
CA VAL A 160 -5.97 -18.92 4.37
C VAL A 160 -4.76 -19.85 4.59
N GLY A 161 -4.63 -20.39 5.80
CA GLY A 161 -3.55 -21.30 6.19
C GLY A 161 -2.20 -20.63 6.49
N ASP A 162 -1.41 -21.27 7.35
CA ASP A 162 -0.10 -20.78 7.83
C ASP A 162 0.86 -20.45 6.67
N SER A 163 0.89 -21.26 5.62
CA SER A 163 1.79 -21.07 4.47
C SER A 163 1.57 -19.72 3.79
N HIS A 164 0.30 -19.35 3.55
CA HIS A 164 -0.03 -18.11 2.85
C HIS A 164 0.26 -16.88 3.71
N VAL A 165 -0.02 -16.96 5.01
CA VAL A 165 0.33 -15.90 5.96
C VAL A 165 1.85 -15.71 6.09
N LYS A 166 2.63 -16.80 6.01
CA LYS A 166 4.11 -16.72 5.95
C LYS A 166 4.58 -16.01 4.68
N TYR A 167 3.95 -16.24 3.53
CA TYR A 167 4.27 -15.48 2.32
C TYR A 167 3.95 -13.99 2.46
N THR A 168 2.84 -13.65 3.11
CA THR A 168 2.50 -12.25 3.45
C THR A 168 3.58 -11.60 4.32
N GLN A 169 4.07 -12.29 5.35
CA GLN A 169 5.20 -11.81 6.15
C GLN A 169 6.46 -11.61 5.29
N ARG A 170 6.82 -12.57 4.44
CA ARG A 170 8.00 -12.48 3.57
C ARG A 170 7.94 -11.25 2.67
N ARG A 171 6.80 -10.99 2.04
CA ARG A 171 6.60 -9.82 1.17
C ARG A 171 6.68 -8.51 1.94
N LEU A 172 6.19 -8.46 3.18
CA LEU A 172 6.42 -7.31 4.05
C LEU A 172 7.92 -7.04 4.26
N GLU A 173 8.72 -8.08 4.52
CA GLU A 173 10.18 -7.90 4.67
C GLU A 173 10.84 -7.45 3.37
N GLN A 174 10.44 -8.03 2.23
CA GLN A 174 10.93 -7.62 0.90
C GLN A 174 10.59 -6.14 0.62
N PHE A 175 9.40 -5.68 1.00
CA PHE A 175 9.03 -4.26 0.91
C PHE A 175 9.96 -3.37 1.76
N LEU A 176 10.24 -3.75 3.00
CA LEU A 176 11.15 -2.98 3.86
C LEU A 176 12.59 -2.94 3.31
N GLN A 177 13.08 -4.06 2.77
CA GLN A 177 14.36 -4.10 2.06
C GLN A 177 14.37 -3.19 0.84
N HIS A 178 13.28 -3.18 0.07
CA HIS A 178 13.10 -2.29 -1.08
C HIS A 178 13.14 -0.81 -0.67
N VAL A 179 12.43 -0.44 0.40
CA VAL A 179 12.49 0.93 0.95
C VAL A 179 13.92 1.28 1.40
N ALA A 180 14.63 0.37 2.06
CA ALA A 180 16.03 0.60 2.46
C ALA A 180 16.94 0.86 1.24
N MET A 181 16.79 0.09 0.16
CA MET A 181 17.51 0.34 -1.10
C MET A 181 17.14 1.70 -1.71
N CYS A 182 15.85 2.06 -1.71
CA CYS A 182 15.41 3.37 -2.17
C CYS A 182 16.04 4.51 -1.34
N VAL A 183 16.16 4.37 -0.02
CA VAL A 183 16.78 5.38 0.87
C VAL A 183 18.29 5.46 0.68
N GLN A 184 18.95 4.36 0.32
CA GLN A 184 20.37 4.39 -0.06
C GLN A 184 20.59 5.12 -1.38
N ARG A 185 19.67 4.93 -2.34
CA ARG A 185 19.76 5.54 -3.68
C ARG A 185 19.28 6.99 -3.73
N TYR A 186 18.26 7.30 -2.94
CA TYR A 186 17.58 8.59 -2.88
C TYR A 186 17.50 9.02 -1.42
N SER A 187 17.75 10.29 -1.10
CA SER A 187 17.65 10.75 0.29
C SER A 187 16.29 10.43 0.90
N GLU A 188 16.24 10.21 2.22
CA GLU A 188 15.01 9.85 2.94
C GLU A 188 13.84 10.80 2.64
N ARG A 189 14.11 12.11 2.55
CA ARG A 189 13.11 13.15 2.20
C ARG A 189 12.49 12.95 0.82
N ARG A 190 13.24 12.35 -0.12
CA ARG A 190 12.78 12.04 -1.47
C ARG A 190 12.05 10.70 -1.55
N VAL A 191 12.26 9.80 -0.60
CA VAL A 191 11.54 8.54 -0.51
C VAL A 191 10.21 8.71 0.22
N PHE A 192 10.21 9.46 1.32
CA PHE A 192 9.00 9.73 2.12
C PHE A 192 8.45 11.12 1.81
N VAL A 193 7.65 11.19 0.74
CA VAL A 193 7.25 12.46 0.09
C VAL A 193 5.91 13.01 0.61
N TRP A 194 5.10 12.17 1.25
CA TRP A 194 3.78 12.55 1.77
C TRP A 194 3.72 12.50 3.30
N PRO A 195 3.33 13.61 3.96
CA PRO A 195 3.13 13.65 5.40
C PRO A 195 1.77 13.04 5.75
N HIS A 196 1.83 11.90 6.44
CA HIS A 196 0.75 11.20 7.15
C HIS A 196 -0.41 10.63 6.31
#